data_AF-A0A0A0UNA5-F1
#
_entry.id   AF-A0A0A0UNA5-F1
#
_cell.length_a   1.000
_cell.length_b   1.000
_cell.length_c   1.000
_cell.angle_alpha   90.00
_cell.angle_beta   90.00
_cell.angle_gamma   90.00
#
_symmetry.space_group_name_H-M   'P 1'
#
loop_
_entity.id
_entity.type
_entity.pdbx_description
1 polymer ?
#
loop_
_entity_poly.entity_id
_entity_poly.type
_entity_poly.pdbx_seq_one_letter_code
_entity_poly.pdbx_strand_id
1 'polypeptide(L)'
;HSHLLLSPHLPFFAFAVPSAGYLLLLDPTRQAPSAWSRLPLPLPAPGAGHQAFSPAASSAGLLAFLSDASGHKTLLLVNPITRLLAPLPICPTARLSPTVGLAAGPTSFIAVVAGDDLVSPFAVKNISADTFVADAASVPPSGFWAPSSILPRLSSLDPRAGMAFASGRFYCMSSSPFAVLVFDVATNVWSKVQP
;
A
#
# COMPACT_ATOMS: atom_id res chain seq x y z
N HIS A 1 -30.36 5.56 -11.13
CA HIS A 1 -28.96 5.96 -11.35
C HIS A 1 -28.07 4.81 -10.93
N SER A 2 -27.29 4.31 -11.87
CA SER A 2 -26.59 3.03 -11.88
C SER A 2 -25.46 2.93 -10.86
N HIS A 3 -25.63 2.07 -9.86
CA HIS A 3 -24.53 1.56 -9.04
C HIS A 3 -23.65 0.64 -9.89
N LEU A 4 -22.56 1.15 -10.44
CA LEU A 4 -21.42 0.33 -10.81
C LEU A 4 -20.78 -0.16 -9.50
N LEU A 5 -21.36 -1.21 -8.92
CA LEU A 5 -20.74 -2.04 -7.90
C LEU A 5 -19.54 -2.74 -8.55
N LEU A 6 -18.40 -2.05 -8.63
CA LEU A 6 -17.10 -2.66 -8.92
C LEU A 6 -16.65 -3.46 -7.69
N SER A 7 -17.40 -4.53 -7.40
CA SER A 7 -17.02 -5.70 -6.60
C SER A 7 -18.32 -6.33 -6.07
N PRO A 8 -18.78 -7.48 -6.60
CA PRO A 8 -19.65 -8.33 -5.80
C PRO A 8 -18.85 -8.75 -4.54
N HIS A 9 -19.52 -8.80 -3.38
CA HIS A 9 -19.02 -9.33 -2.10
C HIS A 9 -18.70 -10.84 -2.17
N LEU A 10 -18.05 -11.31 -3.23
CA LEU A 10 -17.51 -12.65 -3.32
C LEU A 10 -16.24 -12.63 -2.47
N PRO A 11 -16.14 -13.48 -1.42
CA PRO A 11 -15.04 -13.44 -0.48
C PRO A 11 -13.80 -14.13 -1.07
N PHE A 12 -13.28 -13.65 -2.21
CA PHE A 12 -12.04 -14.19 -2.73
C PHE A 12 -10.84 -13.59 -2.00
N PHE A 13 -9.88 -14.45 -1.63
CA PHE A 13 -8.59 -14.00 -1.13
C PHE A 13 -7.57 -14.04 -2.26
N ALA A 14 -6.84 -12.95 -2.47
CA ALA A 14 -5.76 -12.89 -3.45
C ALA A 14 -4.42 -12.93 -2.73
N PHE A 15 -3.54 -13.84 -3.15
CA PHE A 15 -2.18 -13.97 -2.64
C PHE A 15 -1.22 -13.64 -3.76
N ALA A 16 -0.42 -12.60 -3.56
CA ALA A 16 0.65 -12.27 -4.50
C ALA A 16 1.78 -13.29 -4.38
N VAL A 17 2.24 -13.81 -5.52
CA VAL A 17 3.45 -14.63 -5.60
C VAL A 17 4.49 -13.78 -6.33
N PRO A 18 5.35 -13.02 -5.61
CA PRO A 18 6.18 -11.97 -6.19
C PRO A 18 7.09 -12.45 -7.33
N SER A 19 7.56 -13.69 -7.24
CA SER A 19 8.46 -14.30 -8.22
C SER A 19 7.75 -14.85 -9.46
N ALA A 20 6.41 -14.94 -9.47
CA ALA A 20 5.69 -15.75 -10.45
C ALA A 20 4.81 -14.95 -11.42
N GLY A 21 4.72 -13.62 -11.26
CA GLY A 21 3.97 -12.75 -12.18
C GLY A 21 2.46 -13.01 -12.21
N TYR A 22 1.91 -13.66 -11.18
CA TYR A 22 0.47 -13.90 -11.03
C TYR A 22 0.02 -13.82 -9.56
N LEU A 23 -1.28 -13.63 -9.35
CA LEU A 23 -1.94 -13.83 -8.07
C LEU A 23 -2.55 -15.23 -8.01
N LEU A 24 -2.55 -15.82 -6.82
CA LEU A 24 -3.38 -16.97 -6.49
C LEU A 24 -4.68 -16.45 -5.87
N LEU A 25 -5.80 -16.74 -6.51
CA LEU A 25 -7.14 -16.42 -5.99
C LEU A 25 -7.72 -17.67 -5.33
N LEU A 26 -8.05 -17.56 -4.06
CA LEU A 26 -8.79 -18.56 -3.29
C LEU A 26 -10.27 -18.16 -3.28
N ASP A 27 -11.13 -19.04 -3.79
CA ASP A 27 -12.57 -18.97 -3.65
C ASP A 27 -13.03 -19.89 -2.50
N PRO A 28 -13.28 -19.36 -1.29
CA PRO A 28 -13.63 -20.16 -0.13
C PRO A 28 -15.06 -20.71 -0.20
N THR A 29 -15.87 -20.27 -1.18
CA THR A 29 -17.25 -20.75 -1.35
C THR A 29 -17.33 -22.07 -2.11
N ARG A 30 -16.25 -22.46 -2.80
CA ARG A 30 -16.18 -23.75 -3.50
C ARG A 30 -15.90 -24.92 -2.56
N GLN A 31 -16.83 -25.87 -2.54
CA GLN A 31 -16.64 -27.18 -1.92
C GLN A 31 -15.94 -28.13 -2.93
N ALA A 32 -14.61 -28.27 -2.83
CA ALA A 32 -13.71 -29.24 -3.50
C ALA A 32 -13.44 -29.12 -5.03
N PRO A 33 -12.39 -29.78 -5.59
CA PRO A 33 -11.06 -30.04 -5.03
C PRO A 33 -10.05 -28.90 -5.30
N SER A 34 -10.39 -27.93 -6.16
CA SER A 34 -9.55 -26.76 -6.48
C SER A 34 -10.32 -25.45 -6.28
N ALA A 35 -10.24 -24.93 -5.06
CA ALA A 35 -10.68 -23.58 -4.71
C ALA A 35 -9.72 -22.48 -5.23
N TRP A 36 -8.61 -22.88 -5.86
CA TRP A 36 -7.55 -21.99 -6.30
C TRP A 36 -7.63 -21.70 -7.80
N SER A 37 -7.37 -20.45 -8.17
CA SER A 37 -7.20 -20.03 -9.56
C SER A 37 -6.03 -19.04 -9.69
N ARG A 38 -5.48 -18.90 -10.90
CA ARG A 38 -4.36 -17.98 -11.18
C ARG A 38 -4.88 -16.77 -11.94
N LEU A 39 -4.50 -15.58 -11.50
CA LEU A 39 -4.77 -14.34 -12.20
C LEU A 39 -3.43 -13.71 -12.62
N PRO A 40 -3.08 -13.69 -13.91
CA PRO A 40 -1.86 -13.06 -14.39
C PRO A 40 -1.79 -11.59 -14.01
N LEU A 41 -0.61 -11.14 -13.58
CA LEU A 41 -0.34 -9.74 -13.32
C LEU A 41 0.51 -9.15 -14.44
N PRO A 42 0.24 -7.91 -14.86
CA PRO A 42 1.07 -7.20 -15.84
C PRO A 42 2.37 -6.68 -15.22
N LEU A 43 2.96 -7.38 -14.24
CA LEU A 43 4.18 -6.91 -13.58
C LEU A 43 5.39 -7.04 -14.52
N PRO A 44 6.35 -6.11 -14.46
CA PRO A 44 7.63 -6.28 -15.11
C PRO A 44 8.29 -7.59 -14.66
N ALA A 45 8.82 -8.38 -15.59
CA ALA A 45 9.50 -9.62 -15.25
C ALA A 45 10.75 -9.32 -14.41
N PRO A 46 11.02 -10.11 -13.35
CA PRO A 46 12.27 -10.00 -12.60
C PRO A 46 13.43 -10.49 -13.47
N GLY A 47 14.31 -9.58 -13.89
CA GLY A 47 15.50 -9.86 -14.71
C GLY A 47 15.52 -9.07 -16.03
N ALA A 48 16.73 -8.68 -16.47
CA ALA A 48 17.03 -7.74 -17.56
C ALA A 48 17.05 -6.24 -17.17
N GLY A 49 17.69 -5.88 -16.05
CA GLY A 49 17.97 -4.48 -15.69
C GLY A 49 16.77 -3.66 -15.23
N HIS A 50 15.59 -4.27 -15.13
CA HIS A 50 14.38 -3.61 -14.63
C HIS A 50 14.32 -3.69 -13.10
N GLN A 51 13.90 -2.59 -12.46
CA GLN A 51 13.72 -2.50 -11.01
C GLN A 51 12.68 -3.53 -10.54
N ALA A 52 13.03 -4.32 -9.53
CA ALA A 52 12.11 -5.27 -8.92
C ALA A 52 11.10 -4.55 -8.01
N PHE A 53 9.90 -5.12 -7.89
CA PHE A 53 8.78 -4.56 -7.15
C PHE A 53 8.16 -5.62 -6.24
N SER A 54 8.02 -5.29 -4.95
CA SER A 54 7.35 -6.15 -3.96
C SER A 54 5.94 -5.65 -3.64
N PRO A 55 4.97 -6.55 -3.39
CA PRO A 55 3.65 -6.16 -2.89
C PRO A 55 3.79 -5.37 -1.59
N ALA A 56 3.07 -4.25 -1.48
CA ALA A 56 3.22 -3.33 -0.35
C ALA A 56 1.89 -2.97 0.32
N ALA A 57 0.80 -2.83 -0.44
CA ALA A 57 -0.53 -2.59 0.09
C ALA A 57 -1.63 -3.01 -0.89
N SER A 58 -2.87 -3.10 -0.42
CA SER A 58 -4.04 -3.30 -1.29
C SER A 58 -5.26 -2.57 -0.74
N SER A 59 -6.16 -2.14 -1.63
CA SER A 59 -7.42 -1.48 -1.24
C SER A 59 -8.43 -1.52 -2.37
N ALA A 60 -9.68 -1.89 -2.07
CA ALA A 60 -10.80 -1.94 -3.04
C ALA A 60 -10.46 -2.64 -4.38
N GLY A 61 -9.64 -3.69 -4.35
CA GLY A 61 -9.21 -4.45 -5.53
C GLY A 61 -7.99 -3.87 -6.27
N LEU A 62 -7.50 -2.69 -5.89
CA LEU A 62 -6.20 -2.16 -6.33
C LEU A 62 -5.07 -2.74 -5.48
N LEU A 63 -3.96 -3.04 -6.14
CA LEU A 63 -2.72 -3.49 -5.52
C LEU A 63 -1.66 -2.40 -5.68
N ALA A 64 -0.88 -2.16 -4.64
CA ALA A 64 0.29 -1.32 -4.67
C ALA A 64 1.54 -2.17 -4.51
N PHE A 65 2.49 -1.99 -5.43
CA PHE A 65 3.82 -2.56 -5.34
C PHE A 65 4.84 -1.46 -5.13
N LEU A 66 5.82 -1.69 -4.26
CA LEU A 66 6.90 -0.76 -3.99
C LEU A 66 8.19 -1.26 -4.64
N SER A 67 8.97 -0.36 -5.21
CA SER A 67 10.29 -0.69 -5.72
C SER A 67 11.24 -1.18 -4.62
N ASP A 68 11.93 -2.30 -4.89
CA ASP A 68 12.78 -2.97 -3.90
C ASP A 68 14.10 -2.21 -3.64
N ALA A 69 14.69 -1.62 -4.68
CA ALA A 69 15.97 -0.93 -4.58
C ALA A 69 15.92 0.21 -3.56
N SER A 70 17.02 0.41 -2.82
CA SER A 70 17.19 1.54 -1.91
C SER A 70 17.19 2.88 -2.65
N GLY A 71 16.75 3.94 -1.99
CA GLY A 71 16.75 5.29 -2.55
C GLY A 71 15.34 5.82 -2.75
N HIS A 72 15.13 6.66 -3.75
CA HIS A 72 13.80 7.14 -4.06
C HIS A 72 12.92 6.00 -4.54
N LYS A 73 11.76 5.86 -3.88
CA LYS A 73 10.85 4.76 -4.14
C LYS A 73 9.86 5.11 -5.25
N THR A 74 9.47 4.08 -6.01
CA THR A 74 8.35 4.17 -6.94
C THR A 74 7.24 3.25 -6.44
N LEU A 75 6.03 3.80 -6.33
CA LEU A 75 4.81 3.01 -6.12
C LEU A 75 4.16 2.70 -7.45
N LEU A 76 3.84 1.43 -7.66
CA LEU A 76 3.20 0.92 -8.85
C LEU A 76 1.81 0.43 -8.49
N LEU A 77 0.78 1.09 -9.02
CA LEU A 77 -0.60 0.67 -8.84
C LEU A 77 -1.00 -0.31 -9.94
N VAL A 78 -1.63 -1.40 -9.54
CA VAL A 78 -2.09 -2.46 -10.44
C VAL A 78 -3.56 -2.75 -10.16
N ASN A 79 -4.37 -2.68 -11.21
CA ASN A 79 -5.70 -3.26 -11.22
C ASN A 79 -5.62 -4.64 -11.90
N PRO A 80 -5.71 -5.74 -11.15
CA PRO A 80 -5.49 -7.07 -11.70
C PRO A 80 -6.64 -7.54 -12.62
N ILE A 81 -7.83 -6.93 -12.52
CA ILE A 81 -8.99 -7.25 -13.37
C ILE A 81 -8.83 -6.56 -14.73
N THR A 82 -8.56 -5.26 -14.74
CA THR A 82 -8.39 -4.49 -15.99
C THR A 82 -6.99 -4.62 -16.57
N ARG A 83 -6.05 -5.21 -15.81
CA ARG A 83 -4.62 -5.30 -16.12
C ARG A 83 -3.96 -3.94 -16.34
N LEU A 84 -4.56 -2.88 -15.80
CA LEU A 84 -3.95 -1.56 -15.82
C LEU A 84 -2.84 -1.47 -14.80
N LEU A 85 -1.77 -0.82 -15.20
CA LEU A 85 -0.57 -0.60 -14.41
C LEU A 85 -0.19 0.88 -14.55
N ALA A 86 -0.02 1.55 -13.42
CA ALA A 86 0.30 2.97 -13.38
C ALA A 86 1.38 3.23 -12.31
N PRO A 87 2.58 3.70 -12.70
CA PRO A 87 3.55 4.20 -11.73
C PRO A 87 3.09 5.57 -11.21
N LEU A 88 3.13 5.74 -9.90
CA LEU A 88 2.99 7.06 -9.29
C LEU A 88 4.27 7.89 -9.49
N PRO A 89 4.20 9.23 -9.41
CA PRO A 89 5.41 10.06 -9.36
C PRO A 89 6.38 9.58 -8.28
N ILE A 90 7.68 9.73 -8.51
CA ILE A 90 8.73 9.29 -7.59
C ILE A 90 8.50 9.84 -6.18
N CYS A 91 8.68 9.00 -5.16
CA CYS A 91 8.53 9.40 -3.77
C CYS A 91 9.52 10.53 -3.42
N PRO A 92 9.08 11.62 -2.76
CA PRO A 92 9.94 12.75 -2.41
C PRO A 92 11.12 12.35 -1.52
N THR A 93 10.89 11.43 -0.58
CA THR A 93 11.92 10.98 0.37
C THR A 93 12.54 9.66 -0.07
N ALA A 94 13.88 9.58 -0.04
CA ALA A 94 14.61 8.34 -0.24
C ALA A 94 14.49 7.42 1.00
N ARG A 95 14.24 6.13 0.78
CA ARG A 95 13.97 5.13 1.82
C ARG A 95 14.62 3.79 1.45
N LEU A 96 14.90 2.95 2.44
CA LEU A 96 15.33 1.56 2.26
C LEU A 96 14.12 0.62 2.36
N SER A 97 13.41 0.64 3.48
CA SER A 97 12.31 -0.28 3.79
C SER A 97 11.16 0.44 4.49
N PRO A 98 10.36 1.24 3.78
CA PRO A 98 9.23 1.92 4.38
C PRO A 98 7.99 1.04 4.49
N THR A 99 7.07 1.45 5.36
CA THR A 99 5.72 0.88 5.44
C THR A 99 4.80 1.62 4.49
N VAL A 100 3.95 0.89 3.77
CA VAL A 100 3.02 1.46 2.80
C VAL A 100 1.57 1.23 3.23
N GLY A 101 0.75 2.28 3.09
CA GLY A 101 -0.71 2.22 3.20
C GLY A 101 -1.37 2.61 1.89
N LEU A 102 -2.50 1.98 1.56
CA LEU A 102 -3.33 2.34 0.42
C LEU A 102 -4.81 2.37 0.84
N ALA A 103 -5.51 3.42 0.45
CA ALA A 103 -6.96 3.55 0.59
C ALA A 103 -7.53 4.00 -0.75
N ALA A 104 -8.35 3.18 -1.37
CA ALA A 104 -9.01 3.50 -2.63
C ALA A 104 -10.52 3.68 -2.41
N GLY A 105 -11.04 4.82 -2.84
CA GLY A 105 -12.46 5.09 -2.99
C GLY A 105 -12.91 4.94 -4.45
N PRO A 106 -14.17 5.28 -4.76
CA PRO A 106 -14.71 5.13 -6.12
C PRO A 106 -14.05 6.02 -7.17
N THR A 107 -13.59 7.22 -6.78
CA THR A 107 -13.02 8.24 -7.69
C THR A 107 -11.69 8.80 -7.21
N SER A 108 -11.18 8.31 -6.08
CA SER A 108 -9.99 8.83 -5.44
C SER A 108 -9.21 7.73 -4.76
N PHE A 109 -7.92 7.96 -4.52
CA PHE A 109 -7.13 7.10 -3.67
C PHE A 109 -6.04 7.90 -2.94
N ILE A 110 -5.58 7.31 -1.85
CA ILE A 110 -4.53 7.84 -1.01
C ILE A 110 -3.52 6.74 -0.78
N ALA A 111 -2.24 7.03 -1.03
CA ALA A 111 -1.14 6.15 -0.74
C ALA A 111 -0.19 6.83 0.25
N VAL A 112 0.21 6.12 1.30
CA VAL A 112 1.11 6.62 2.35
C VAL A 112 2.38 5.79 2.31
N VAL A 113 3.54 6.45 2.30
CA VAL A 113 4.85 5.80 2.42
C VAL A 113 5.54 6.38 3.65
N ALA A 114 5.54 5.63 4.74
CA ALA A 114 5.96 6.10 6.04
C ALA A 114 7.11 5.29 6.62
N GLY A 115 7.98 5.99 7.35
CA GLY A 115 9.09 5.34 8.03
C GLY A 115 10.18 4.89 7.08
N ASP A 116 11.11 4.14 7.63
CA ASP A 116 12.19 3.48 6.91
C ASP A 116 12.68 2.31 7.76
N ASP A 117 13.83 1.76 7.45
CA ASP A 117 14.43 0.66 8.20
C ASP A 117 14.68 1.03 9.67
N LEU A 118 14.66 0.02 10.53
CA LEU A 118 14.83 0.18 11.97
C LEU A 118 16.31 0.45 12.29
N VAL A 119 16.58 1.48 13.09
CA VAL A 119 17.90 1.68 13.75
C VAL A 119 17.96 0.98 15.10
N SER A 120 16.80 0.67 15.68
CA SER A 120 16.64 -0.13 16.88
C SER A 120 15.24 -0.76 16.88
N PRO A 121 14.94 -1.73 17.77
CA PRO A 121 13.60 -2.30 17.89
C PRO A 121 12.48 -1.28 18.16
N PHE A 122 12.83 -0.05 18.55
CA PHE A 122 11.92 1.01 18.97
C PHE A 122 11.97 2.26 18.08
N ALA A 123 12.82 2.29 17.06
CA ALA A 123 12.98 3.49 16.24
C ALA A 123 13.32 3.16 14.78
N VAL A 124 12.56 3.76 13.87
CA VAL A 124 12.90 3.90 12.45
C VAL A 124 14.01 4.93 12.25
N LYS A 125 14.82 4.74 11.21
CA LYS A 125 15.88 5.67 10.79
C LYS A 125 15.32 7.01 10.34
N ASN A 126 14.18 6.98 9.64
CA ASN A 126 13.51 8.13 9.08
C ASN A 126 12.08 8.18 9.60
N ILE A 127 11.73 9.27 10.28
CA ILE A 127 10.39 9.45 10.86
C ILE A 127 9.43 10.18 9.92
N SER A 128 9.82 10.54 8.69
CA SER A 128 8.91 11.21 7.77
C SER A 128 7.92 10.24 7.13
N ALA A 129 6.81 10.78 6.62
CA ALA A 129 5.81 10.08 5.86
C ALA A 129 5.38 10.93 4.66
N ASP A 130 5.43 10.34 3.47
CA ASP A 130 4.98 10.98 2.24
C ASP A 130 3.61 10.44 1.89
N THR A 131 2.67 11.34 1.59
CA THR A 131 1.29 10.95 1.23
C THR A 131 0.99 11.40 -0.18
N PHE A 132 0.61 10.48 -1.04
CA PHE A 132 0.11 10.77 -2.37
C PHE A 132 -1.42 10.78 -2.34
N VAL A 133 -2.02 11.80 -2.92
CA VAL A 133 -3.47 11.94 -3.04
C VAL A 133 -3.82 12.14 -4.51
N ALA A 134 -4.76 11.36 -5.02
CA ALA A 134 -5.37 11.58 -6.32
C ALA A 134 -6.89 11.52 -6.19
N ASP A 135 -7.56 12.47 -6.85
CA ASP A 135 -9.00 12.50 -6.98
C ASP A 135 -9.34 12.88 -8.42
N ALA A 136 -10.25 12.15 -9.05
CA ALA A 136 -10.71 12.46 -10.40
C ALA A 136 -11.36 13.85 -10.50
N ALA A 137 -11.85 14.39 -9.38
CA ALA A 137 -12.39 15.75 -9.30
C ALA A 137 -11.31 16.83 -9.09
N SER A 138 -10.06 16.48 -8.74
CA SER A 138 -9.00 17.46 -8.50
C SER A 138 -8.31 17.91 -9.80
N VAL A 139 -7.70 19.10 -9.77
CA VAL A 139 -6.88 19.62 -10.88
C VAL A 139 -5.45 19.84 -10.37
N PRO A 140 -4.44 19.10 -10.88
CA PRO A 140 -4.56 18.06 -11.90
C PRO A 140 -5.18 16.76 -11.34
N PRO A 141 -5.88 15.97 -12.18
CA PRO A 141 -6.48 14.70 -11.75
C PRO A 141 -5.44 13.59 -11.55
N SER A 142 -4.20 13.82 -12.02
CA SER A 142 -3.08 12.89 -11.85
C SER A 142 -2.63 12.74 -10.40
N GLY A 143 -3.12 13.58 -9.49
CA GLY A 143 -2.73 13.61 -8.08
C GLY A 143 -1.40 14.30 -7.81
N PHE A 144 -1.05 14.39 -6.53
CA PHE A 144 0.16 15.06 -6.05
C PHE A 144 0.64 14.45 -4.72
N TRP A 145 1.92 14.67 -4.41
CA TRP A 145 2.47 14.41 -3.07
C TRP A 145 2.11 15.56 -2.13
N ALA A 146 1.33 15.26 -1.11
CA ALA A 146 1.00 16.20 -0.04
C ALA A 146 2.25 16.53 0.81
N PRO A 147 2.24 17.64 1.57
CA PRO A 147 3.31 17.97 2.50
C PRO A 147 3.63 16.80 3.43
N SER A 148 4.93 16.51 3.59
CA SER A 148 5.40 15.40 4.42
C SER A 148 4.93 15.56 5.87
N SER A 149 4.46 14.47 6.47
CA SER A 149 4.11 14.41 7.89
C SER A 149 5.17 13.64 8.67
N ILE A 150 5.11 13.71 10.00
CA ILE A 150 6.14 13.16 10.88
C ILE A 150 5.53 12.16 11.86
N LEU A 151 6.10 10.97 11.92
CA LEU A 151 5.80 9.93 12.89
C LEU A 151 6.17 10.41 14.31
N PRO A 152 5.41 10.00 15.35
CA PRO A 152 5.79 10.23 16.73
C PRO A 152 7.21 9.75 17.02
N ARG A 153 7.91 10.40 17.94
CA ARG A 153 9.25 9.94 18.35
C ARG A 153 9.19 8.52 18.90
N LEU A 154 10.27 7.76 18.66
CA LEU A 154 10.37 6.34 19.03
C LEU A 154 9.21 5.53 18.44
N SER A 155 9.06 5.64 17.11
CA SER A 155 8.14 4.84 16.32
C SER A 155 8.92 3.73 15.63
N SER A 156 8.40 2.51 15.67
CA SER A 156 9.05 1.34 15.09
C SER A 156 8.09 0.63 14.14
N LEU A 157 7.86 1.24 12.99
CA LEU A 157 7.00 0.65 11.97
C LEU A 157 7.61 -0.67 11.47
N ASP A 158 6.79 -1.71 11.37
CA ASP A 158 7.17 -2.95 10.67
C ASP A 158 6.75 -2.84 9.20
N PRO A 159 7.70 -2.72 8.25
CA PRO A 159 7.40 -2.63 6.82
C PRO A 159 6.59 -3.82 6.29
N ARG A 160 6.67 -4.98 6.96
CA ARG A 160 5.96 -6.21 6.57
C ARG A 160 4.50 -6.22 7.02
N ALA A 161 4.17 -5.47 8.06
CA ALA A 161 2.81 -5.42 8.60
C ALA A 161 1.88 -4.54 7.76
N GLY A 162 2.43 -3.57 7.02
CA GLY A 162 1.66 -2.62 6.22
C GLY A 162 0.77 -1.71 7.07
N MET A 163 -0.26 -1.13 6.45
CA MET A 163 -1.26 -0.32 7.14
C MET A 163 -2.68 -0.80 6.81
N ALA A 164 -3.55 -0.79 7.82
CA ALA A 164 -4.99 -0.99 7.65
C ALA A 164 -5.70 0.36 7.60
N PHE A 165 -6.61 0.55 6.65
CA PHE A 165 -7.40 1.77 6.55
C PHE A 165 -8.81 1.57 7.12
N ALA A 166 -9.24 2.44 8.03
CA ALA A 166 -10.61 2.46 8.54
C ALA A 166 -11.01 3.87 8.95
N SER A 167 -12.22 4.28 8.56
CA SER A 167 -12.85 5.53 9.01
C SER A 167 -11.96 6.78 8.84
N GLY A 168 -11.31 6.92 7.69
CA GLY A 168 -10.45 8.07 7.39
C GLY A 168 -9.04 8.00 7.98
N ARG A 169 -8.65 6.87 8.57
CA ARG A 169 -7.37 6.71 9.25
C ARG A 169 -6.63 5.46 8.82
N PHE A 170 -5.31 5.57 8.75
CA PHE A 170 -4.42 4.41 8.62
C PHE A 170 -3.92 3.99 10.00
N TYR A 171 -3.95 2.69 10.26
CA TYR A 171 -3.46 2.05 11.47
C TYR A 171 -2.33 1.12 11.10
N CYS A 172 -1.24 1.16 11.86
CA CYS A 172 -0.13 0.24 11.68
C CYS A 172 0.41 -0.21 13.03
N MET A 173 0.74 -1.50 13.09
CA MET A 173 1.39 -2.07 14.25
C MET A 173 2.83 -1.58 14.30
N SER A 174 3.30 -1.24 15.49
CA SER A 174 4.73 -1.11 15.72
C SER A 174 5.32 -2.46 16.12
N SER A 175 6.62 -2.64 15.89
CA SER A 175 7.40 -3.77 16.41
C SER A 175 7.54 -3.75 17.95
N SER A 176 7.12 -2.66 18.60
CA SER A 176 7.12 -2.54 20.06
C SER A 176 5.81 -3.06 20.65
N PRO A 177 5.83 -3.71 21.83
CA PRO A 177 4.63 -4.28 22.44
C PRO A 177 3.58 -3.19 22.71
N PHE A 178 2.33 -3.47 22.31
CA PHE A 178 1.13 -2.67 22.56
C PHE A 178 1.07 -1.28 21.92
N ALA A 179 1.93 -0.96 20.96
CA ALA A 179 1.89 0.35 20.29
C ALA A 179 1.32 0.24 18.87
N VAL A 180 0.18 0.89 18.66
CA VAL A 180 -0.43 1.15 17.35
C VAL A 180 -0.18 2.61 16.98
N LEU A 181 0.30 2.84 15.78
CA LEU A 181 0.42 4.17 15.19
C LEU A 181 -0.77 4.43 14.29
N VAL A 182 -1.29 5.65 14.38
CA VAL A 182 -2.44 6.08 13.62
C VAL A 182 -2.12 7.35 12.87
N PHE A 183 -2.40 7.32 11.57
CA PHE A 183 -2.34 8.47 10.70
C PHE A 183 -3.76 8.92 10.36
N ASP A 184 -4.11 10.14 10.75
CA ASP A 184 -5.35 10.78 10.35
C ASP A 184 -5.13 11.52 9.02
N VAL A 185 -5.83 11.05 7.99
CA VAL A 185 -5.70 11.57 6.63
C VAL A 185 -6.17 13.02 6.52
N ALA A 186 -7.23 13.38 7.24
CA ALA A 186 -7.84 14.71 7.12
C ALA A 186 -6.92 15.79 7.71
N THR A 187 -6.25 15.48 8.82
CA THR A 187 -5.35 16.42 9.49
C THR A 187 -3.89 16.26 9.09
N ASN A 188 -3.53 15.20 8.36
CA ASN A 188 -2.14 14.83 8.03
C ASN A 188 -1.26 14.68 9.30
N VAL A 189 -1.80 14.05 10.34
CA VAL A 189 -1.14 13.92 11.66
C VAL A 189 -1.01 12.46 12.05
N TRP A 190 0.15 12.13 12.60
CA TRP A 190 0.41 10.83 13.22
C TRP A 190 0.32 10.90 14.74
N SER A 191 -0.22 9.84 15.35
CA SER A 191 -0.37 9.70 16.79
C SER A 191 -0.16 8.26 17.25
N LYS A 192 0.15 8.08 18.53
CA LYS A 192 0.18 6.76 19.18
C LYS A 192 -1.18 6.51 19.82
N VAL A 193 -1.78 5.36 19.57
CA VAL A 193 -2.94 4.90 20.35
C VAL A 193 -2.39 4.32 21.64
N GLN A 194 -2.77 4.93 22.76
CA GLN A 194 -2.57 4.38 24.09
C GLN A 194 -3.90 3.77 24.56
N PRO A 195 -3.89 2.61 25.22
CA PRO A 195 -5.03 2.12 25.98
C PRO A 195 -5.44 3.10 27.09
#